data_AF-A0A4Q4MIF6-F1
#
_entry.id   AF-A0A4Q4MIF6-F1
#
_cell.length_a   1.000
_cell.length_b   1.000
_cell.length_c   1.000
_cell.angle_alpha   90.00
_cell.angle_beta   90.00
_cell.angle_gamma   90.00
#
_symmetry.space_group_name_H-M   'P 1'
#
loop_
_entity.id
_entity.type
_entity.pdbx_description
1 polymer ?
#
loop_
_entity_poly.entity_id
_entity_poly.type
_entity_poly.pdbx_seq_one_letter_code
_entity_poly.pdbx_strand_id
1 'polypeptide(L)'
;MTEAASEWLALDVKDIDEKKLLPGVIGKDGMQPHLPTQIVRIPFENPDQVAVVSWRWDGDLQTKGSRNIASVINVAKQRGIRYMFIDIISIDQNLPAKDLIKQVAAFSALYTNITVLVAYDTEGKHVFDLTYTIFRPWITNEMRLFRQNPGRIIYAGHSKQGSHHLHFNHETKLPNISNKDSTKGVSNFVSMLDTVWRASFVISIVGVLSGDIGISFISDFKYIIPAYSHIISVAHNHLDRNDFLLTIAILCCNVKATYPLVMCRAFDKGIQTLRYSRYIITEARDEPNESWAYYEIRLDGTLVAQWRHKRPHTTYSSYGYFITMRGHERTIFASLGLADSDYDEFVATEEARLACLLVDNREEIPVPTVETVEVDLLSE
;
A
#
# COMPACT_ATOMS: atom_id res chain seq x y z
N MET A 1 7.25 22.65 6.44
CA MET A 1 7.37 21.80 7.64
C MET A 1 6.18 22.09 8.53
N THR A 2 5.19 21.22 8.52
CA THR A 2 4.09 21.22 9.50
C THR A 2 4.64 20.75 10.84
N GLU A 3 4.34 21.43 11.94
CA GLU A 3 4.64 20.94 13.29
C GLU A 3 4.08 19.52 13.42
N ALA A 4 4.97 18.55 13.64
CA ALA A 4 4.56 17.18 13.91
C ALA A 4 3.75 17.18 15.20
N ALA A 5 2.62 16.47 15.23
CA ALA A 5 1.87 16.29 16.47
C ALA A 5 2.82 15.71 17.53
N SER A 6 2.97 16.45 18.63
CA SER A 6 3.90 16.10 19.72
C SER A 6 3.35 15.02 20.64
N GLU A 7 2.08 14.66 20.49
CA GLU A 7 1.32 13.75 21.33
C GLU A 7 0.43 12.84 20.48
N TRP A 8 0.44 11.55 20.79
CA TRP A 8 -0.34 10.54 20.09
C TRP A 8 -0.99 9.59 21.08
N LEU A 9 -2.25 9.22 20.83
CA LEU A 9 -2.90 8.14 21.58
C LEU A 9 -2.33 6.80 21.11
N ALA A 10 -1.73 6.04 22.03
CA ALA A 10 -1.16 4.72 21.76
C ALA A 10 -1.86 3.65 22.59
N LEU A 11 -1.83 2.41 22.11
CA LEU A 11 -2.21 1.23 22.86
C LEU A 11 -1.08 0.85 23.85
N ASP A 12 -1.37 0.74 25.15
CA ASP A 12 -0.43 0.20 26.15
C ASP A 12 -0.59 -1.32 26.20
N VAL A 13 0.39 -2.06 25.68
CA VAL A 13 0.27 -3.51 25.47
C VAL A 13 0.52 -4.34 26.71
N LYS A 14 1.02 -3.73 27.80
CA LYS A 14 1.54 -4.45 28.97
C LYS A 14 0.53 -5.45 29.55
N ASP A 15 -0.71 -5.01 29.71
CA ASP A 15 -1.76 -5.75 30.43
C ASP A 15 -2.84 -6.32 29.49
N ILE A 16 -2.60 -6.31 28.17
CA ILE A 16 -3.55 -6.86 27.19
C ILE A 16 -3.37 -8.36 27.09
N ASP A 17 -4.42 -9.14 27.27
CA ASP A 17 -4.40 -10.58 26.96
C ASP A 17 -4.74 -10.79 25.47
N GLU A 18 -3.78 -11.25 24.66
CA GLU A 18 -3.95 -11.41 23.22
C GLU A 18 -5.03 -12.43 22.88
N LYS A 19 -5.22 -13.44 23.73
CA LYS A 19 -6.24 -14.48 23.51
C LYS A 19 -7.66 -13.90 23.62
N LYS A 20 -7.85 -12.88 24.46
CA LYS A 20 -9.14 -12.19 24.59
C LYS A 20 -9.50 -11.34 23.36
N LEU A 21 -8.53 -11.10 22.48
CA LEU A 21 -8.76 -10.36 21.24
C LEU A 21 -9.28 -11.25 20.10
N LEU A 22 -9.29 -12.58 20.24
CA LEU A 22 -9.71 -13.50 19.19
C LEU A 22 -11.24 -13.64 19.04
N PRO A 23 -12.03 -13.75 20.13
CA PRO A 23 -13.47 -14.05 20.04
C PRO A 23 -14.35 -12.89 19.52
N GLY A 24 -13.80 -11.70 19.31
CA GLY A 24 -14.59 -10.50 18.97
C GLY A 24 -15.45 -10.01 20.14
N VAL A 25 -16.27 -8.98 19.90
CA VAL A 25 -17.08 -8.29 20.92
C VAL A 25 -18.21 -9.19 21.47
N ILE A 26 -18.72 -10.15 20.67
CA ILE A 26 -19.84 -11.04 21.06
C ILE A 26 -19.35 -12.42 21.57
N GLY A 27 -18.06 -12.73 21.50
CA GLY A 27 -17.51 -13.95 22.13
C GLY A 27 -17.52 -13.82 23.65
N LYS A 28 -18.18 -14.75 24.33
CA LYS A 28 -18.34 -14.87 25.79
C LYS A 28 -17.16 -14.25 26.56
N ASP A 29 -17.47 -13.22 27.36
CA ASP A 29 -16.58 -12.34 28.14
C ASP A 29 -16.09 -11.08 27.42
N GLY A 30 -17.01 -10.30 26.85
CA GLY A 30 -16.82 -8.93 26.32
C GLY A 30 -16.32 -7.89 27.34
N MET A 31 -15.16 -8.15 27.95
CA MET A 31 -14.52 -7.39 29.01
C MET A 31 -13.13 -6.93 28.57
N GLN A 32 -13.07 -6.12 27.53
CA GLN A 32 -12.28 -4.89 27.55
C GLN A 32 -13.11 -3.81 26.83
N PRO A 33 -14.09 -3.17 27.50
CA PRO A 33 -14.88 -2.09 26.90
C PRO A 33 -14.00 -0.92 26.43
N HIS A 34 -12.79 -0.81 26.95
CA HIS A 34 -11.76 0.11 26.49
C HIS A 34 -10.42 -0.64 26.45
N LEU A 35 -9.83 -0.73 25.25
CA LEU A 35 -8.43 -1.11 25.12
C LEU A 35 -7.58 -0.10 25.91
N PRO A 36 -6.58 -0.54 26.69
CA PRO A 36 -5.76 0.35 27.48
C PRO A 36 -4.98 1.28 26.55
N THR A 37 -5.26 2.57 26.63
CA THR A 37 -4.61 3.58 25.80
C THR A 37 -3.98 4.67 26.66
N GLN A 38 -2.88 5.23 26.17
CA GLN A 38 -2.13 6.28 26.84
C GLN A 38 -1.64 7.31 25.81
N ILE A 39 -1.66 8.58 26.16
CA ILE A 39 -1.00 9.63 25.38
C ILE A 39 0.51 9.49 25.53
N VAL A 40 1.21 9.35 24.41
CA VAL A 40 2.67 9.24 24.33
C VAL A 40 3.22 10.45 23.59
N ARG A 41 4.31 11.03 24.11
CA ARG A 41 4.95 12.24 23.58
C ARG A 41 6.13 11.92 22.64
N ILE A 42 6.35 12.79 21.67
CA ILE A 42 7.51 12.80 20.75
C ILE A 42 8.41 14.02 21.10
N PRO A 43 9.76 13.86 21.14
CA PRO A 43 10.51 12.64 20.94
C PRO A 43 10.35 11.66 22.11
N PHE A 44 10.47 10.36 21.82
CA PHE A 44 10.29 9.31 22.80
C PHE A 44 11.49 9.23 23.75
N GLU A 45 11.24 9.07 25.05
CA GLU A 45 12.32 8.86 26.03
C GLU A 45 13.11 7.57 25.73
N ASN A 46 12.41 6.53 25.29
CA ASN A 46 13.01 5.28 24.82
C ASN A 46 12.34 4.82 23.51
N PRO A 47 13.00 4.97 22.34
CA PRO A 47 12.43 4.59 21.06
C PRO A 47 12.22 3.08 20.90
N ASP A 48 12.89 2.23 21.68
CA ASP A 48 12.72 0.77 21.62
C ASP A 48 11.43 0.30 22.29
N GLN A 49 10.79 1.16 23.11
CA GLN A 49 9.51 0.85 23.78
C GLN A 49 8.29 1.22 22.95
N VAL A 50 8.48 1.80 21.76
CA VAL A 50 7.38 2.25 20.90
C VAL A 50 7.45 1.60 19.53
N ALA A 51 6.28 1.33 18.95
CA ALA A 51 6.19 0.87 17.57
C ALA A 51 4.95 1.44 16.88
N VAL A 52 5.04 1.61 15.57
CA VAL A 52 3.87 1.84 14.72
C VAL A 52 3.45 0.52 14.08
N VAL A 53 2.15 0.29 13.99
CA VAL A 53 1.56 -0.93 13.46
C VAL A 53 1.02 -0.67 12.07
N SER A 54 1.59 -1.34 11.07
CA SER A 54 1.01 -1.42 9.73
C SER A 54 0.36 -2.78 9.56
N TRP A 55 -0.94 -2.80 9.34
CA TRP A 55 -1.67 -4.06 9.45
C TRP A 55 -2.89 -4.10 8.56
N ARG A 56 -3.41 -5.32 8.39
CA ARG A 56 -4.68 -5.57 7.72
C ARG A 56 -5.73 -6.02 8.74
N TRP A 57 -6.88 -5.36 8.70
CA TRP A 57 -8.10 -5.86 9.34
C TRP A 57 -8.54 -7.22 8.74
N ASP A 58 -8.50 -8.28 9.56
CA ASP A 58 -8.86 -9.67 9.20
C ASP A 58 -10.08 -10.23 9.97
N GLY A 59 -10.63 -9.45 10.91
CA GLY A 59 -11.83 -9.79 11.69
C GLY A 59 -13.10 -9.05 11.26
N ASP A 60 -14.21 -9.36 11.90
CA ASP A 60 -15.40 -8.52 12.00
C ASP A 60 -15.60 -8.32 13.49
N LEU A 61 -15.16 -7.18 14.04
CA LEU A 61 -15.08 -6.97 15.51
C LEU A 61 -16.31 -7.42 16.27
N GLN A 62 -17.48 -7.40 15.63
CA GLN A 62 -18.72 -7.89 16.22
C GLN A 62 -18.66 -9.37 16.57
N THR A 63 -18.20 -10.21 15.65
CA THR A 63 -18.30 -11.68 15.75
C THR A 63 -16.95 -12.39 15.82
N LYS A 64 -15.88 -11.71 15.42
CA LYS A 64 -14.52 -12.24 15.34
C LYS A 64 -13.50 -11.12 15.45
N GLY A 65 -12.61 -11.20 16.42
CA GLY A 65 -11.55 -10.20 16.54
C GLY A 65 -10.42 -10.44 15.52
N SER A 66 -9.28 -9.76 15.71
CA SER A 66 -8.18 -9.79 14.75
C SER A 66 -7.03 -10.65 15.22
N ARG A 67 -6.66 -11.65 14.41
CA ARG A 67 -5.46 -12.47 14.65
C ARG A 67 -4.20 -11.66 14.35
N ASN A 68 -4.25 -10.78 13.35
CA ASN A 68 -3.14 -9.85 13.06
C ASN A 68 -2.81 -8.95 14.27
N ILE A 69 -3.82 -8.37 14.94
CA ILE A 69 -3.60 -7.57 16.16
C ILE A 69 -3.04 -8.42 17.30
N ALA A 70 -3.59 -9.62 17.52
CA ALA A 70 -3.07 -10.53 18.53
C ALA A 70 -1.59 -10.91 18.27
N SER A 71 -1.22 -11.16 17.02
CA SER A 71 0.17 -11.44 16.62
C SER A 71 1.11 -10.28 16.91
N VAL A 72 0.76 -9.05 16.55
CA VAL A 72 1.64 -7.90 16.81
C VAL A 72 1.78 -7.61 18.29
N ILE A 73 0.72 -7.79 19.10
CA ILE A 73 0.81 -7.61 20.56
C ILE A 73 1.73 -8.67 21.17
N ASN A 74 1.59 -9.93 20.75
CA ASN A 74 2.46 -11.01 21.23
C ASN A 74 3.94 -10.71 20.93
N VAL A 75 4.24 -10.31 19.69
CA VAL A 75 5.60 -9.90 19.29
C VAL A 75 6.06 -8.66 20.06
N ALA A 76 5.20 -7.66 20.25
CA ALA A 76 5.52 -6.45 21.00
C ALA A 76 6.00 -6.78 22.42
N LYS A 77 5.25 -7.61 23.15
CA LYS A 77 5.62 -8.04 24.50
C LYS A 77 6.94 -8.79 24.54
N GLN A 78 7.17 -9.72 23.60
CA GLN A 78 8.43 -10.46 23.53
C GLN A 78 9.64 -9.57 23.23
N ARG A 79 9.42 -8.40 22.63
CA ARG A 79 10.47 -7.43 22.27
C ARG A 79 10.54 -6.24 23.24
N GLY A 80 9.74 -6.23 24.31
CA GLY A 80 9.71 -5.15 25.30
C GLY A 80 9.09 -3.84 24.78
N ILE A 81 8.35 -3.89 23.67
CA ILE A 81 7.59 -2.75 23.16
C ILE A 81 6.37 -2.58 24.06
N ARG A 82 6.18 -1.37 24.60
CA ARG A 82 5.08 -1.03 25.50
C ARG A 82 3.94 -0.31 24.79
N TYR A 83 4.26 0.61 23.90
CA TYR A 83 3.28 1.47 23.25
C TYR A 83 3.20 1.21 21.77
N MET A 84 2.00 0.91 21.28
CA MET A 84 1.74 0.70 19.85
C MET A 84 0.83 1.78 19.27
N PHE A 85 1.29 2.44 18.22
CA PHE A 85 0.50 3.38 17.43
C PHE A 85 -0.24 2.61 16.34
N ILE A 86 -1.57 2.66 16.37
CA ILE A 86 -2.45 1.99 15.41
C ILE A 86 -3.34 3.07 14.82
N ASP A 87 -3.43 3.17 13.50
CA ASP A 87 -4.17 4.21 12.77
C ASP A 87 -5.58 4.47 13.31
N ILE A 88 -6.37 3.42 13.55
CA ILE A 88 -7.76 3.49 14.04
C ILE A 88 -7.85 4.00 15.50
N ILE A 89 -6.76 3.97 16.26
CA ILE A 89 -6.66 4.46 17.65
C ILE A 89 -6.03 5.85 17.68
N SER A 90 -4.97 6.05 16.92
CA SER A 90 -4.07 7.21 17.04
C SER A 90 -4.51 8.40 16.19
N ILE A 91 -5.28 8.18 15.12
CA ILE A 91 -5.78 9.23 14.22
C ILE A 91 -7.25 9.52 14.55
N ASP A 92 -7.60 10.79 14.68
CA ASP A 92 -9.00 11.20 14.84
C ASP A 92 -9.69 11.23 13.47
N GLN A 93 -10.43 10.16 13.19
CA GLN A 93 -11.14 9.98 11.92
C GLN A 93 -12.32 10.96 11.73
N ASN A 94 -12.66 11.76 12.74
CA ASN A 94 -13.74 12.74 12.66
C ASN A 94 -13.28 14.13 12.21
N LEU A 95 -11.96 14.32 12.00
CA LEU A 95 -11.43 15.59 11.56
C LEU A 95 -11.91 15.97 10.15
N PRO A 96 -12.06 17.29 9.86
CA PRO A 96 -12.25 17.77 8.49
C PRO A 96 -11.13 17.32 7.56
N ALA A 97 -11.44 17.09 6.28
CA ALA A 97 -10.49 16.50 5.32
C ALA A 97 -9.10 17.17 5.26
N LYS A 98 -9.04 18.52 5.36
CA LYS A 98 -7.78 19.28 5.35
C LYS A 98 -6.90 18.97 6.57
N ASP A 99 -7.50 18.82 7.74
CA ASP A 99 -6.78 18.55 8.98
C ASP A 99 -6.49 17.06 9.14
N LEU A 100 -7.38 16.20 8.65
CA LEU A 100 -7.14 14.76 8.53
C LEU A 100 -5.92 14.48 7.63
N ILE A 101 -5.77 15.16 6.48
CA ILE A 101 -4.58 15.04 5.63
C ILE A 101 -3.30 15.33 6.43
N LYS A 102 -3.28 16.39 7.23
CA LYS A 102 -2.11 16.74 8.05
C LYS A 102 -1.85 15.70 9.12
N GLN A 103 -2.89 15.20 9.78
CA GLN A 103 -2.74 14.18 10.82
C GLN A 103 -2.25 12.85 10.24
N VAL A 104 -2.82 12.41 9.11
CA VAL A 104 -2.35 11.21 8.38
C VAL A 104 -0.90 11.35 7.93
N ALA A 105 -0.50 12.52 7.42
CA ALA A 105 0.89 12.78 7.05
C ALA A 105 1.83 12.73 8.26
N ALA A 106 1.43 13.32 9.40
CA ALA A 106 2.19 13.29 10.63
C ALA A 106 2.29 11.86 11.22
N PHE A 107 1.21 11.09 11.17
CA PHE A 107 1.19 9.69 11.60
C PHE A 107 2.08 8.83 10.69
N SER A 108 2.04 9.08 9.37
CA SER A 108 2.85 8.35 8.39
C SER A 108 4.35 8.51 8.61
N ALA A 109 4.79 9.64 9.19
CA ALA A 109 6.19 9.84 9.58
C ALA A 109 6.66 8.88 10.69
N LEU A 110 5.76 8.23 11.43
CA LEU A 110 6.14 7.17 12.38
C LEU A 110 6.75 5.97 11.65
N TYR A 111 6.23 5.63 10.45
CA TYR A 111 6.74 4.52 9.63
C TYR A 111 8.17 4.72 9.13
N THR A 112 8.72 5.92 9.22
CA THR A 112 10.11 6.23 8.83
C THR A 112 11.05 6.43 10.03
N ASN A 113 10.55 6.41 11.27
CA ASN A 113 11.33 6.90 12.43
C ASN A 113 11.41 5.91 13.60
N ILE A 114 10.46 4.99 13.75
CA ILE A 114 10.41 4.02 14.86
C ILE A 114 10.21 2.60 14.35
N THR A 115 10.32 1.61 15.24
CA THR A 115 10.04 0.20 14.92
C THR A 115 8.66 0.05 14.26
N VAL A 116 8.61 -0.73 13.18
CA VAL A 116 7.35 -1.05 12.49
C VAL A 116 7.00 -2.50 12.77
N LEU A 117 5.82 -2.74 13.34
CA LEU A 117 5.23 -4.07 13.44
C LEU A 117 4.26 -4.26 12.28
N VAL A 118 4.41 -5.36 11.55
CA VAL A 118 3.66 -5.63 10.33
C VAL A 118 2.84 -6.91 10.47
N ALA A 119 1.55 -6.89 10.16
CA ALA A 119 0.71 -8.09 10.17
C ALA A 119 -0.36 -8.08 9.07
N TYR A 120 -0.20 -8.97 8.08
CA TYR A 120 -0.99 -9.00 6.84
C TYR A 120 -1.56 -10.38 6.51
N ASP A 121 -1.39 -11.35 7.40
CA ASP A 121 -1.90 -12.69 7.17
C ASP A 121 -3.44 -12.65 7.05
N THR A 122 -3.96 -13.61 6.30
CA THR A 122 -5.36 -13.78 5.97
C THR A 122 -5.74 -15.23 6.20
N GLU A 123 -6.56 -15.45 7.22
CA GLU A 123 -7.00 -16.79 7.55
C GLU A 123 -7.71 -17.48 6.38
N GLY A 124 -7.43 -18.78 6.19
CA GLY A 124 -8.03 -19.60 5.14
C GLY A 124 -7.49 -19.32 3.73
N LYS A 125 -6.48 -18.46 3.57
CA LYS A 125 -5.80 -18.22 2.30
C LYS A 125 -4.53 -19.04 2.17
N HIS A 126 -4.11 -19.26 0.92
CA HIS A 126 -2.89 -20.01 0.61
C HIS A 126 -1.65 -19.24 1.10
N VAL A 127 -0.57 -19.95 1.46
CA VAL A 127 0.69 -19.34 1.95
C VAL A 127 1.33 -18.34 0.98
N PHE A 128 1.01 -18.44 -0.32
CA PHE A 128 1.49 -17.52 -1.36
C PHE A 128 0.55 -16.34 -1.63
N ASP A 129 -0.62 -16.29 -0.98
CA ASP A 129 -1.70 -15.36 -1.27
C ASP A 129 -1.59 -14.06 -0.46
N LEU A 130 -0.40 -13.45 -0.49
CA LEU A 130 -0.11 -12.19 0.23
C LEU A 130 -0.28 -10.96 -0.66
N THR A 131 -0.13 -11.15 -1.96
CA THR A 131 -0.18 -10.11 -3.01
C THR A 131 -1.40 -9.18 -2.89
N TYR A 132 -2.62 -9.72 -2.80
CA TYR A 132 -3.84 -8.90 -2.77
C TYR A 132 -3.98 -8.08 -1.50
N THR A 133 -3.30 -8.48 -0.41
CA THR A 133 -3.26 -7.69 0.82
C THR A 133 -2.23 -6.57 0.69
N ILE A 134 -1.01 -6.90 0.27
CA ILE A 134 0.11 -5.95 0.20
C ILE A 134 -0.15 -4.81 -0.80
N PHE A 135 -0.75 -5.14 -1.95
CA PHE A 135 -1.04 -4.12 -2.95
C PHE A 135 -2.29 -3.28 -2.66
N ARG A 136 -2.95 -3.46 -1.50
CA ARG A 136 -3.99 -2.52 -1.05
C ARG A 136 -3.37 -1.12 -0.93
N PRO A 137 -4.03 -0.06 -1.46
CA PRO A 137 -3.42 1.25 -1.57
C PRO A 137 -2.79 1.80 -0.28
N TRP A 138 -3.49 1.67 0.86
CA TRP A 138 -2.98 2.10 2.17
C TRP A 138 -1.74 1.31 2.60
N ILE A 139 -1.78 -0.03 2.55
CA ILE A 139 -0.64 -0.89 2.90
C ILE A 139 0.56 -0.63 1.97
N THR A 140 0.31 -0.46 0.67
CA THR A 140 1.38 -0.12 -0.29
C THR A 140 2.05 1.19 0.07
N ASN A 141 1.29 2.22 0.47
CA ASN A 141 1.85 3.49 0.91
C ASN A 141 2.73 3.34 2.15
N GLU A 142 2.25 2.63 3.16
CA GLU A 142 2.99 2.37 4.40
C GLU A 142 4.29 1.62 4.11
N MET A 143 4.21 0.53 3.35
CA MET A 143 5.39 -0.27 2.98
C MET A 143 6.45 0.53 2.23
N ARG A 144 6.05 1.50 1.39
CA ARG A 144 6.99 2.40 0.71
C ARG A 144 7.74 3.29 1.70
N LEU A 145 7.07 3.77 2.75
CA LEU A 145 7.68 4.57 3.81
C LEU A 145 8.70 3.76 4.62
N PHE A 146 8.49 2.45 4.78
CA PHE A 146 9.44 1.59 5.50
C PHE A 146 10.85 1.64 4.90
N ARG A 147 10.99 1.94 3.60
CA ARG A 147 12.30 2.00 2.92
C ARG A 147 13.26 3.01 3.57
N GLN A 148 12.70 4.08 4.14
CA GLN A 148 13.44 5.16 4.79
C GLN A 148 13.59 4.94 6.31
N ASN A 149 13.07 3.82 6.84
CA ASN A 149 13.11 3.54 8.26
C ASN A 149 14.53 3.12 8.70
N PRO A 150 15.18 3.85 9.63
CA PRO A 150 16.50 3.47 10.14
C PRO A 150 16.45 2.34 11.17
N GLY A 151 15.26 2.02 11.68
CA GLY A 151 14.99 1.00 12.68
C GLY A 151 14.68 -0.37 12.09
N ARG A 152 13.87 -1.14 12.82
CA ARG A 152 13.52 -2.53 12.52
C ARG A 152 12.10 -2.62 11.98
N ILE A 153 11.92 -3.44 10.96
CA ILE A 153 10.61 -3.86 10.46
C ILE A 153 10.42 -5.32 10.91
N ILE A 154 9.38 -5.61 11.68
CA ILE A 154 9.12 -6.94 12.21
C ILE A 154 7.78 -7.43 11.67
N TYR A 155 7.81 -8.42 10.79
CA TYR A 155 6.61 -9.12 10.35
C TYR A 155 6.15 -10.13 11.40
N ALA A 156 4.91 -10.02 11.85
CA ALA A 156 4.26 -10.90 12.81
C ALA A 156 3.16 -11.72 12.10
N GLY A 157 3.54 -12.89 11.58
CA GLY A 157 2.64 -13.83 10.91
C GLY A 157 1.93 -14.78 11.89
N HIS A 158 0.82 -15.37 11.46
CA HIS A 158 0.09 -16.44 12.16
C HIS A 158 -0.48 -17.52 11.23
N SER A 159 -0.18 -17.46 9.94
CA SER A 159 -0.64 -18.37 8.88
C SER A 159 0.45 -18.63 7.85
N LYS A 160 1.70 -18.35 8.20
CA LYS A 160 2.89 -18.54 7.39
C LYS A 160 2.91 -17.81 6.05
N GLN A 161 1.99 -16.88 5.76
CA GLN A 161 1.95 -16.28 4.42
C GLN A 161 3.16 -15.40 4.15
N GLY A 162 3.50 -14.51 5.09
CA GLY A 162 4.71 -13.68 4.99
C GLY A 162 5.99 -14.38 5.43
N SER A 163 5.91 -15.32 6.38
CA SER A 163 7.08 -16.04 6.93
C SER A 163 7.54 -17.24 6.10
N HIS A 164 6.73 -17.69 5.14
CA HIS A 164 7.14 -18.75 4.22
C HIS A 164 8.39 -18.36 3.42
N HIS A 165 9.40 -19.22 3.41
CA HIS A 165 10.64 -19.00 2.68
C HIS A 165 10.49 -19.41 1.21
N LEU A 166 10.80 -18.48 0.31
CA LEU A 166 10.84 -18.72 -1.12
C LEU A 166 12.21 -19.28 -1.51
N HIS A 167 12.21 -20.42 -2.19
CA HIS A 167 13.41 -20.97 -2.81
C HIS A 167 13.54 -20.40 -4.23
N PHE A 168 14.51 -19.51 -4.43
CA PHE A 168 14.86 -19.03 -5.77
C PHE A 168 15.91 -19.95 -6.38
N ASN A 169 15.61 -20.53 -7.55
CA ASN A 169 16.65 -21.12 -8.38
C ASN A 169 17.57 -20.00 -8.87
N HIS A 170 18.88 -20.22 -8.83
CA HIS A 170 20.01 -19.28 -8.94
C HIS A 170 20.05 -18.29 -10.13
N GLU A 171 19.03 -18.17 -10.97
CA GLU A 171 19.03 -17.33 -12.18
C GLU A 171 18.33 -15.96 -12.02
N THR A 172 17.46 -15.77 -11.03
CA THR A 172 16.89 -14.44 -10.74
C THR A 172 17.58 -13.82 -9.53
N LYS A 173 18.68 -13.11 -9.77
CA LYS A 173 19.33 -12.25 -8.76
C LYS A 173 18.35 -11.13 -8.35
N LEU A 174 17.56 -11.36 -7.30
CA LEU A 174 16.94 -10.27 -6.54
C LEU A 174 18.07 -9.44 -5.90
N PRO A 175 18.09 -8.10 -6.04
CA PRO A 175 19.12 -7.30 -5.40
C PRO A 175 18.91 -7.19 -3.88
N ASN A 176 19.96 -7.51 -3.12
CA ASN A 176 20.42 -6.79 -1.92
C ASN A 176 19.49 -6.59 -0.70
N ILE A 177 18.48 -7.43 -0.45
CA ILE A 177 17.90 -7.53 0.92
C ILE A 177 18.44 -8.74 1.70
N SER A 178 19.01 -9.74 1.01
CA SER A 178 19.71 -10.83 1.69
C SER A 178 21.16 -10.44 2.01
N ASN A 179 21.52 -10.55 3.29
CA ASN A 179 22.91 -10.71 3.69
C ASN A 179 23.57 -11.79 2.80
N LYS A 180 24.85 -11.58 2.46
CA LYS A 180 25.70 -12.32 1.52
C LYS A 180 25.86 -13.85 1.73
N ASP A 181 25.01 -14.51 2.51
CA ASP A 181 25.11 -15.93 2.90
C ASP A 181 23.84 -16.77 2.60
N SER A 182 23.02 -16.41 1.61
CA SER A 182 21.73 -17.08 1.39
C SER A 182 21.83 -18.43 0.65
N THR A 183 22.25 -19.47 1.37
CA THR A 183 21.76 -20.85 1.14
C THR A 183 20.34 -21.05 1.72
N LYS A 184 19.86 -20.07 2.51
CA LYS A 184 18.48 -20.01 3.04
C LYS A 184 17.66 -19.02 2.22
N GLY A 185 16.50 -19.45 1.71
CA GLY A 185 15.60 -18.63 0.91
C GLY A 185 15.12 -17.36 1.63
N VAL A 186 14.65 -16.37 0.87
CA VAL A 186 14.11 -15.10 1.40
C VAL A 186 12.65 -15.31 1.81
N SER A 187 12.19 -14.69 2.91
CA SER A 187 10.78 -14.80 3.28
C SER A 187 9.88 -14.12 2.24
N ASN A 188 8.65 -14.61 2.08
CA ASN A 188 7.70 -14.08 1.11
C ASN A 188 7.42 -12.58 1.36
N PHE A 189 7.31 -12.17 2.63
CA PHE A 189 7.15 -10.76 2.99
C PHE A 189 8.32 -9.88 2.50
N VAL A 190 9.56 -10.33 2.71
CA VAL A 190 10.75 -9.59 2.26
C VAL A 190 10.81 -9.48 0.73
N SER A 191 10.43 -10.55 0.02
CA SER A 191 10.30 -10.53 -1.45
C SER A 191 9.24 -9.52 -1.92
N MET A 192 8.11 -9.44 -1.22
CA MET A 192 7.05 -8.47 -1.52
C MET A 192 7.46 -7.03 -1.19
N LEU A 193 8.24 -6.79 -0.14
CA LEU A 193 8.81 -5.46 0.16
C LEU A 193 9.66 -4.94 -1.00
N ASP A 194 10.61 -5.74 -1.51
CA ASP A 194 11.42 -5.35 -2.68
C ASP A 194 10.54 -5.00 -3.89
N THR A 195 9.49 -5.80 -4.11
CA THR A 195 8.54 -5.57 -5.19
C THR A 195 7.82 -4.22 -5.02
N VAL A 196 7.31 -3.92 -3.82
CA VAL A 196 6.61 -2.65 -3.53
C VAL A 196 7.55 -1.45 -3.66
N TRP A 197 8.80 -1.56 -3.21
CA TRP A 197 9.78 -0.47 -3.30
C TRP A 197 10.20 -0.15 -4.73
N ARG A 198 10.07 -1.11 -5.66
CA ARG A 198 10.30 -0.90 -7.10
C ARG A 198 9.05 -0.50 -7.86
N ALA A 199 7.86 -0.78 -7.33
CA ALA A 199 6.59 -0.51 -7.96
C ALA A 199 6.17 0.97 -7.82
N SER A 200 5.23 1.40 -8.66
CA SER A 200 4.47 2.64 -8.46
C SER A 200 3.09 2.32 -7.88
N PHE A 201 2.34 3.35 -7.46
CA PHE A 201 0.94 3.18 -7.04
C PHE A 201 0.01 2.65 -8.14
N VAL A 202 0.45 2.67 -9.40
CA VAL A 202 -0.33 2.19 -10.55
C VAL A 202 -0.76 0.74 -10.37
N ILE A 203 0.07 -0.12 -9.77
CA ILE A 203 -0.32 -1.53 -9.54
C ILE A 203 -1.52 -1.65 -8.60
N SER A 204 -1.52 -0.86 -7.52
CA SER A 204 -2.61 -0.81 -6.55
C SER A 204 -3.87 -0.20 -7.19
N ILE A 205 -3.72 0.88 -7.97
CA ILE A 205 -4.85 1.53 -8.65
C ILE A 205 -5.48 0.61 -9.69
N VAL A 206 -4.67 -0.06 -10.53
CA VAL A 206 -5.16 -1.04 -11.52
C VAL A 206 -5.84 -2.22 -10.84
N GLY A 207 -5.28 -2.72 -9.73
CA GLY A 207 -5.93 -3.77 -8.97
C GLY A 207 -7.27 -3.38 -8.38
N VAL A 208 -7.39 -2.14 -7.89
CA VAL A 208 -8.68 -1.61 -7.47
C VAL A 208 -9.61 -1.48 -8.68
N LEU A 209 -9.14 -0.96 -9.82
CA LEU A 209 -9.91 -0.82 -11.06
C LEU A 209 -10.51 -2.17 -11.51
N SER A 210 -9.69 -3.23 -11.58
CA SER A 210 -10.10 -4.58 -11.98
C SER A 210 -10.97 -5.30 -10.93
N GLY A 211 -11.00 -4.79 -9.68
CA GLY A 211 -11.78 -5.33 -8.58
C GLY A 211 -11.07 -6.45 -7.80
N ASP A 212 -9.78 -6.65 -8.07
CA ASP A 212 -8.96 -7.70 -7.44
C ASP A 212 -8.39 -7.22 -6.10
N ILE A 213 -8.18 -5.90 -5.95
CA ILE A 213 -7.71 -5.25 -4.73
C ILE A 213 -8.83 -4.43 -4.12
N GLY A 214 -9.10 -4.65 -2.84
CA GLY A 214 -10.11 -3.93 -2.08
C GLY A 214 -9.60 -2.59 -1.54
N ILE A 215 -10.48 -1.59 -1.58
CA ILE A 215 -10.41 -0.35 -0.80
C ILE A 215 -11.84 0.05 -0.42
N SER A 216 -12.05 0.56 0.80
CA SER A 216 -13.38 0.94 1.27
C SER A 216 -13.92 2.16 0.51
N PHE A 217 -13.07 3.19 0.34
CA PHE A 217 -13.43 4.42 -0.36
C PHE A 217 -12.35 4.75 -1.39
N ILE A 218 -12.73 4.74 -2.67
CA ILE A 218 -11.79 5.07 -3.75
C ILE A 218 -11.31 6.53 -3.68
N SER A 219 -12.05 7.42 -3.01
CA SER A 219 -11.63 8.80 -2.76
C SER A 219 -10.44 8.92 -1.81
N ASP A 220 -10.10 7.87 -1.06
CA ASP A 220 -8.97 7.86 -0.12
C ASP A 220 -7.62 8.00 -0.83
N PHE A 221 -7.54 7.79 -2.14
CA PHE A 221 -6.32 8.09 -2.91
C PHE A 221 -5.81 9.52 -2.71
N LYS A 222 -6.68 10.48 -2.33
CA LYS A 222 -6.28 11.85 -2.02
C LYS A 222 -5.43 11.97 -0.74
N TYR A 223 -5.55 11.01 0.19
CA TYR A 223 -4.76 10.94 1.41
C TYR A 223 -3.47 10.13 1.18
N ILE A 224 -3.53 9.14 0.29
CA ILE A 224 -2.42 8.24 -0.08
C ILE A 224 -1.41 8.95 -1.00
N ILE A 225 -1.91 9.76 -1.93
CA ILE A 225 -1.11 10.49 -2.92
C ILE A 225 -1.41 11.99 -2.78
N PRO A 226 -0.99 12.63 -1.67
CA PRO A 226 -1.47 13.95 -1.28
C PRO A 226 -1.12 15.07 -2.28
N ALA A 227 -0.02 14.93 -3.03
CA ALA A 227 0.35 15.87 -4.10
C ALA A 227 -0.65 15.90 -5.27
N TYR A 228 -1.53 14.89 -5.37
CA TYR A 228 -2.61 14.79 -6.35
C TYR A 228 -3.99 15.00 -5.69
N SER A 229 -4.06 15.39 -4.42
CA SER A 229 -5.31 15.41 -3.64
C SER A 229 -6.40 16.30 -4.24
N HIS A 230 -6.04 17.46 -4.81
CA HIS A 230 -6.98 18.37 -5.47
C HIS A 230 -7.63 17.72 -6.70
N ILE A 231 -6.81 17.29 -7.67
CA ILE A 231 -7.30 16.65 -8.91
C ILE A 231 -8.05 15.35 -8.62
N ILE A 232 -7.62 14.57 -7.63
CA ILE A 232 -8.34 13.35 -7.19
C ILE A 232 -9.71 13.71 -6.64
N SER A 233 -9.82 14.76 -5.80
CA SER A 233 -11.10 15.18 -5.24
C SER A 233 -12.07 15.65 -6.32
N VAL A 234 -11.58 16.40 -7.31
CA VAL A 234 -12.38 16.88 -8.44
C VAL A 234 -12.82 15.70 -9.32
N ALA A 235 -11.90 14.81 -9.69
CA ALA A 235 -12.20 13.63 -10.48
C ALA A 235 -13.24 12.73 -9.80
N HIS A 236 -13.14 12.51 -8.49
CA HIS A 236 -14.09 11.69 -7.74
C HIS A 236 -15.51 12.25 -7.79
N ASN A 237 -15.66 13.58 -7.82
CA ASN A 237 -16.97 14.23 -7.85
C ASN A 237 -17.61 14.30 -9.25
N HIS A 238 -16.81 14.11 -10.32
CA HIS A 238 -17.25 14.29 -11.70
C HIS A 238 -17.25 13.02 -12.55
N LEU A 239 -16.54 11.98 -12.11
CA LEU A 239 -16.34 10.75 -12.87
C LEU A 239 -16.95 9.55 -12.16
N ASP A 240 -17.49 8.62 -12.95
CA ASP A 240 -17.84 7.30 -12.46
C ASP A 240 -16.58 6.54 -12.01
N ARG A 241 -16.77 5.53 -11.16
CA ARG A 241 -15.70 4.74 -10.53
C ARG A 241 -14.56 4.36 -11.48
N ASN A 242 -14.87 3.80 -12.65
CA ASN A 242 -13.85 3.26 -13.55
C ASN A 242 -13.10 4.36 -14.29
N ASP A 243 -13.80 5.42 -14.75
CA ASP A 243 -13.18 6.61 -15.34
C ASP A 243 -12.30 7.33 -14.30
N PHE A 244 -12.75 7.41 -13.05
CA PHE A 244 -11.99 7.95 -11.92
C PHE A 244 -10.68 7.18 -11.70
N LEU A 245 -10.74 5.85 -11.52
CA LEU A 245 -9.56 5.03 -11.25
C LEU A 245 -8.59 5.01 -12.43
N LEU A 246 -9.09 4.96 -13.67
CA LEU A 246 -8.26 5.02 -14.87
C LEU A 246 -7.57 6.39 -15.00
N THR A 247 -8.27 7.48 -14.69
CA THR A 247 -7.70 8.83 -14.65
C THR A 247 -6.53 8.90 -13.66
N ILE A 248 -6.71 8.40 -12.44
CA ILE A 248 -5.65 8.39 -11.42
C ILE A 248 -4.47 7.52 -11.87
N ALA A 249 -4.73 6.33 -12.44
CA ALA A 249 -3.67 5.45 -12.94
C ALA A 249 -2.81 6.13 -14.01
N ILE A 250 -3.44 6.88 -14.94
CA ILE A 250 -2.75 7.63 -15.99
C ILE A 250 -1.95 8.79 -15.39
N LEU A 251 -2.53 9.59 -14.49
CA LEU A 251 -1.86 10.72 -13.82
C LEU A 251 -0.69 10.28 -12.93
N CYS A 252 -0.78 9.11 -12.32
CA CYS A 252 0.25 8.53 -11.45
C CYS A 252 1.28 7.70 -12.24
N CYS A 253 1.10 7.54 -13.54
CA CYS A 253 2.06 6.85 -14.38
C CYS A 253 3.30 7.72 -14.56
N ASN A 254 4.45 7.23 -14.10
CA ASN A 254 5.72 7.89 -14.31
C ASN A 254 6.52 7.15 -15.38
N VAL A 255 6.83 7.85 -16.49
CA VAL A 255 7.62 7.33 -17.62
C VAL A 255 9.05 6.93 -17.20
N LYS A 256 9.58 7.46 -16.09
CA LYS A 256 10.92 7.14 -15.56
C LYS A 256 10.96 5.87 -14.70
N ALA A 257 9.81 5.31 -14.30
CA ALA A 257 9.77 4.05 -13.57
C ALA A 257 10.07 2.90 -14.55
N THR A 258 11.32 2.44 -14.59
CA THR A 258 11.83 1.45 -15.55
C THR A 258 11.34 0.03 -15.35
N TYR A 259 10.55 -0.24 -14.30
CA TYR A 259 10.05 -1.58 -14.02
C TYR A 259 8.65 -1.76 -14.60
N PRO A 260 8.45 -2.69 -15.56
CA PRO A 260 7.11 -3.09 -15.96
C PRO A 260 6.34 -3.54 -14.73
N LEU A 261 5.04 -3.24 -14.65
CA LEU A 261 4.21 -3.78 -13.58
C LEU A 261 4.34 -5.29 -13.69
N VAL A 262 4.97 -5.92 -12.71
CA VAL A 262 4.86 -7.36 -12.51
C VAL A 262 3.41 -7.54 -12.09
N MET A 263 2.55 -7.75 -13.08
CA MET A 263 1.16 -8.06 -12.83
C MET A 263 1.23 -9.47 -12.25
N CYS A 264 1.10 -9.56 -10.93
CA CYS A 264 0.84 -10.85 -10.30
C CYS A 264 -0.38 -11.47 -11.00
N ARG A 265 -0.53 -12.80 -10.93
CA ARG A 265 -1.75 -13.52 -11.40
C ARG A 265 -3.08 -12.85 -11.00
N ALA A 266 -3.01 -11.96 -10.01
CA ALA A 266 -4.05 -11.13 -9.46
C ALA A 266 -4.87 -10.25 -10.42
N PHE A 267 -4.48 -9.98 -11.67
CA PHE A 267 -5.25 -9.06 -12.53
C PHE A 267 -5.84 -9.77 -13.75
N ASP A 268 -6.67 -10.78 -13.49
CA ASP A 268 -7.27 -11.64 -14.53
C ASP A 268 -8.22 -10.86 -15.46
N LYS A 269 -8.80 -9.74 -14.98
CA LYS A 269 -9.62 -8.86 -15.81
C LYS A 269 -8.76 -7.78 -16.45
N GLY A 270 -8.58 -7.90 -17.76
CA GLY A 270 -7.96 -6.84 -18.55
C GLY A 270 -8.80 -5.56 -18.50
N ILE A 271 -8.15 -4.43 -18.20
CA ILE A 271 -8.80 -3.12 -18.07
C ILE A 271 -9.59 -2.70 -19.31
N GLN A 272 -9.24 -3.23 -20.48
CA GLN A 272 -9.95 -3.02 -21.75
C GLN A 272 -11.36 -3.61 -21.77
N THR A 273 -11.67 -4.56 -20.88
CA THR A 273 -12.98 -5.22 -20.82
C THR A 273 -13.97 -4.52 -19.89
N LEU A 274 -13.50 -3.51 -19.15
CA LEU A 274 -14.32 -2.75 -18.22
C LEU A 274 -15.17 -1.71 -18.96
N ARG A 275 -16.27 -1.30 -18.33
CA ARG A 275 -17.15 -0.25 -18.85
C ARG A 275 -16.68 1.11 -18.34
N TYR A 276 -16.60 2.06 -19.24
CA TYR A 276 -16.22 3.45 -18.99
C TYR A 276 -17.26 4.36 -19.63
N SER A 277 -17.55 5.49 -18.99
CA SER A 277 -18.51 6.48 -19.48
C SER A 277 -17.86 7.46 -20.45
N ARG A 278 -16.57 7.79 -20.23
CA ARG A 278 -15.82 8.79 -21.02
C ARG A 278 -14.58 8.23 -21.69
N TYR A 279 -13.95 7.24 -21.08
CA TYR A 279 -12.82 6.56 -21.69
C TYR A 279 -13.27 5.53 -22.73
N ILE A 280 -12.49 5.40 -23.79
CA ILE A 280 -12.61 4.34 -24.78
C ILE A 280 -11.25 3.66 -24.89
N ILE A 281 -11.24 2.34 -24.75
CA ILE A 281 -10.04 1.51 -24.88
C ILE A 281 -10.18 0.64 -26.13
N THR A 282 -9.29 0.82 -27.10
CA THR A 282 -9.31 0.08 -28.38
C THR A 282 -7.98 -0.58 -28.64
N GLU A 283 -7.98 -1.80 -29.18
CA GLU A 283 -6.74 -2.47 -29.61
C GLU A 283 -6.07 -1.64 -30.72
N ALA A 284 -4.78 -1.34 -30.54
CA ALA A 284 -3.98 -0.62 -31.51
C ALA A 284 -3.66 -1.55 -32.69
N ARG A 285 -3.72 -1.01 -33.92
CA ARG A 285 -3.58 -1.80 -35.16
C ARG A 285 -2.14 -2.06 -35.58
N ASP A 286 -1.15 -1.43 -34.94
CA ASP A 286 0.24 -1.43 -35.41
C ASP A 286 1.16 -2.38 -34.63
N GLU A 287 1.98 -3.08 -35.41
CA GLU A 287 2.99 -4.12 -35.14
C GLU A 287 2.53 -5.41 -34.42
N PRO A 288 2.46 -6.56 -35.13
CA PRO A 288 2.19 -7.85 -34.52
C PRO A 288 3.40 -8.33 -33.73
N ASN A 289 3.52 -7.90 -32.48
CA ASN A 289 4.31 -8.64 -31.50
C ASN A 289 3.42 -9.72 -30.88
N GLU A 290 3.61 -10.98 -31.26
CA GLU A 290 2.83 -12.12 -30.75
C GLU A 290 2.80 -12.20 -29.21
N SER A 291 3.76 -11.56 -28.53
CA SER A 291 3.89 -11.56 -27.07
C SER A 291 3.21 -10.40 -26.37
N TRP A 292 2.76 -9.36 -27.07
CA TRP A 292 2.21 -8.15 -26.45
C TRP A 292 0.94 -7.69 -27.15
N ALA A 293 -0.05 -7.31 -26.35
CA ALA A 293 -1.24 -6.60 -26.78
C ALA A 293 -1.07 -5.10 -26.47
N TYR A 294 -1.47 -4.26 -27.42
CA TYR A 294 -1.39 -2.81 -27.32
C TYR A 294 -2.80 -2.23 -27.40
N TYR A 295 -3.12 -1.34 -26.49
CA TYR A 295 -4.42 -0.68 -26.44
C TYR A 295 -4.24 0.83 -26.38
N GLU A 296 -4.93 1.54 -27.25
CA GLU A 296 -5.10 2.99 -27.16
C GLU A 296 -6.15 3.33 -26.11
N ILE A 297 -5.87 4.31 -25.26
CA ILE A 297 -6.79 4.84 -24.28
C ILE A 297 -7.11 6.28 -24.65
N ARG A 298 -8.38 6.52 -24.99
CA ARG A 298 -8.89 7.83 -25.39
C ARG A 298 -9.87 8.36 -24.35
N LEU A 299 -9.73 9.64 -23.99
CA LEU A 299 -10.66 10.38 -23.14
C LEU A 299 -11.43 11.36 -24.02
N ASP A 300 -12.75 11.20 -24.10
CA ASP A 300 -13.63 12.00 -24.98
C ASP A 300 -13.09 12.09 -26.42
N GLY A 301 -12.57 10.97 -26.94
CA GLY A 301 -12.00 10.86 -28.29
C GLY A 301 -10.50 11.23 -28.41
N THR A 302 -9.93 11.93 -27.42
CA THR A 302 -8.52 12.35 -27.43
C THR A 302 -7.62 11.26 -26.86
N LEU A 303 -6.56 10.87 -27.58
CA LEU A 303 -5.59 9.88 -27.10
C LEU A 303 -4.77 10.43 -25.94
N VAL A 304 -4.88 9.81 -24.76
CA VAL A 304 -4.19 10.26 -23.54
C VAL A 304 -3.17 9.25 -23.02
N ALA A 305 -3.35 7.97 -23.32
CA ALA A 305 -2.41 6.93 -22.94
C ALA A 305 -2.49 5.70 -23.87
N GLN A 306 -1.52 4.81 -23.71
CA GLN A 306 -1.56 3.45 -24.23
C GLN A 306 -1.38 2.47 -23.08
N TRP A 307 -2.07 1.33 -23.13
CA TRP A 307 -1.87 0.21 -22.23
C TRP A 307 -1.20 -0.93 -22.99
N ARG A 308 -0.04 -1.37 -22.47
CA ARG A 308 0.72 -2.49 -23.02
C ARG A 308 0.63 -3.66 -22.07
N HIS A 309 0.21 -4.81 -22.58
CA HIS A 309 0.02 -6.02 -21.81
C HIS A 309 0.67 -7.23 -22.47
N LYS A 310 1.56 -7.92 -21.76
CA LYS A 310 2.19 -9.14 -22.26
C LYS A 310 1.15 -10.26 -22.26
N ARG A 311 0.91 -10.86 -23.43
CA ARG A 311 0.03 -12.03 -23.55
C ARG A 311 0.65 -13.19 -22.75
N PRO A 312 -0.14 -13.91 -21.94
CA PRO A 312 0.40 -14.99 -21.13
C PRO A 312 0.86 -16.14 -22.06
N HIS A 313 2.18 -16.29 -22.21
CA HIS A 313 2.78 -17.43 -22.92
C HIS A 313 2.91 -18.67 -22.04
N THR A 314 2.85 -18.49 -20.72
CA THR A 314 2.85 -19.54 -19.69
C THR A 314 2.09 -19.06 -18.45
N THR A 315 1.83 -19.96 -17.50
CA THR A 315 1.04 -19.75 -16.27
C THR A 315 1.67 -18.83 -15.21
N TYR A 316 2.77 -18.10 -15.48
CA TYR A 316 3.60 -17.56 -14.40
C TYR A 316 3.82 -16.04 -14.31
N SER A 317 3.37 -15.21 -15.25
CA SER A 317 3.26 -13.74 -15.02
C SER A 317 2.65 -13.02 -16.22
N SER A 318 1.68 -12.14 -15.97
CA SER A 318 1.33 -11.07 -16.91
C SER A 318 2.22 -9.86 -16.62
N TYR A 319 2.50 -9.04 -17.62
CA TYR A 319 3.20 -7.77 -17.44
C TYR A 319 2.37 -6.69 -18.09
N GLY A 320 2.20 -5.57 -17.38
CA GLY A 320 1.39 -4.45 -17.84
C GLY A 320 2.13 -3.14 -17.63
N TYR A 321 1.94 -2.15 -18.48
CA TYR A 321 2.30 -0.77 -18.14
C TYR A 321 1.56 0.22 -19.04
N PHE A 322 1.40 1.43 -18.50
CA PHE A 322 0.90 2.56 -19.26
C PHE A 322 2.05 3.30 -19.95
N ILE A 323 1.76 3.86 -21.12
CA ILE A 323 2.57 4.89 -21.75
C ILE A 323 1.68 6.10 -21.91
N THR A 324 2.01 7.20 -21.25
CA THR A 324 1.22 8.42 -21.33
C THR A 324 1.60 9.25 -22.55
N MET A 325 0.63 9.91 -23.16
CA MET A 325 0.86 10.77 -24.33
C MET A 325 1.30 12.17 -23.90
N ARG A 326 1.99 12.90 -24.79
CA ARG A 326 2.34 14.30 -24.52
C ARG A 326 1.07 15.13 -24.33
N GLY A 327 0.99 15.87 -23.22
CA GLY A 327 -0.17 16.73 -22.91
C GLY A 327 -1.36 16.02 -22.26
N HIS A 328 -1.26 14.71 -21.94
CA HIS A 328 -2.34 13.95 -21.32
C HIS A 328 -2.87 14.58 -20.02
N GLU A 329 -1.99 15.12 -19.17
CA GLU A 329 -2.39 15.81 -17.93
C GLU A 329 -3.30 17.01 -18.26
N ARG A 330 -2.92 17.86 -19.22
CA ARG A 330 -3.72 19.02 -19.63
C ARG A 330 -5.06 18.61 -20.22
N THR A 331 -5.10 17.53 -21.01
CA THR A 331 -6.36 16.96 -21.52
C THR A 331 -7.27 16.51 -20.38
N ILE A 332 -6.72 15.82 -19.38
CA ILE A 332 -7.49 15.39 -18.19
C ILE A 332 -8.03 16.60 -17.43
N PHE A 333 -7.20 17.62 -17.18
CA PHE A 333 -7.63 18.85 -16.48
C PHE A 333 -8.77 19.55 -17.21
N ALA A 334 -8.63 19.77 -18.52
CA ALA A 334 -9.68 20.37 -19.34
C ALA A 334 -10.97 19.53 -19.32
N SER A 335 -10.86 18.19 -19.39
CA SER A 335 -12.02 17.29 -19.35
C SER A 335 -12.78 17.34 -18.02
N LEU A 336 -12.12 17.74 -16.93
CA LEU A 336 -12.69 17.90 -15.59
C LEU A 336 -13.19 19.32 -15.32
N GLY A 337 -13.08 20.23 -16.30
CA GLY A 337 -13.50 21.63 -16.15
C GLY A 337 -12.60 22.45 -15.23
N LEU A 338 -11.37 22.01 -15.00
CA LEU A 338 -10.38 22.76 -14.23
C LEU A 338 -9.83 23.95 -15.02
N ALA A 339 -9.51 25.04 -14.33
CA ALA A 339 -8.95 26.22 -14.94
C ALA A 339 -7.48 26.00 -15.32
N ASP A 340 -6.96 26.80 -16.27
CA ASP A 340 -5.54 26.78 -16.61
C ASP A 340 -4.66 27.06 -15.37
N SER A 341 -5.13 27.88 -14.42
CA SER A 341 -4.42 28.13 -13.15
C SER A 341 -4.25 26.88 -12.28
N ASP A 342 -5.23 25.97 -12.28
CA ASP A 342 -5.13 24.71 -11.53
C ASP A 342 -4.06 23.81 -12.17
N TYR A 343 -3.99 23.81 -13.50
CA TYR A 343 -2.95 23.09 -14.24
C TYR A 343 -1.56 23.70 -14.02
N ASP A 344 -1.45 25.02 -14.01
CA ASP A 344 -0.19 25.71 -13.75
C ASP A 344 0.36 25.40 -12.34
N GLU A 345 -0.50 25.37 -11.32
CA GLU A 345 -0.12 24.94 -9.96
C GLU A 345 0.32 23.47 -9.93
N PHE A 346 -0.40 22.61 -10.64
CA PHE A 346 -0.07 21.18 -10.75
C PHE A 346 1.27 20.93 -11.44
N VAL A 347 1.60 21.71 -12.47
CA VAL A 347 2.91 21.66 -13.15
C VAL A 347 4.00 22.26 -12.25
N ALA A 348 3.73 23.36 -11.56
CA ALA A 348 4.69 23.99 -10.65
C ALA A 348 5.12 23.08 -9.48
N THR A 349 4.33 22.06 -9.15
CA THR A 349 4.60 21.08 -8.09
C THR A 349 5.16 19.74 -8.58
N GLU A 350 5.65 19.67 -9.84
CA GLU A 350 6.14 18.43 -10.48
C GLU A 350 7.14 17.65 -9.60
N GLU A 351 8.14 18.31 -9.01
CA GLU A 351 9.14 17.63 -8.18
C GLU A 351 8.51 16.90 -6.98
N ALA A 352 7.60 17.58 -6.26
CA ALA A 352 6.88 16.99 -5.14
C ALA A 352 5.96 15.84 -5.58
N ARG A 353 5.31 15.97 -6.74
CA ARG A 353 4.49 14.90 -7.34
C ARG A 353 5.32 13.68 -7.71
N LEU A 354 6.48 13.87 -8.35
CA LEU A 354 7.37 12.76 -8.70
C LEU A 354 7.94 12.08 -7.45
N ALA A 355 8.28 12.87 -6.42
CA ALA A 355 8.78 12.36 -5.14
C ALA A 355 7.76 11.50 -4.39
N CYS A 356 6.45 11.77 -4.50
CA CYS A 356 5.44 10.89 -3.88
C CYS A 356 5.19 9.60 -4.68
N LEU A 357 5.42 9.60 -5.99
CA LEU A 357 5.17 8.45 -6.87
C LEU A 357 6.32 7.44 -6.93
N LEU A 358 7.54 7.84 -6.58
CA LEU A 358 8.73 6.99 -6.57
C LEU A 358 9.26 6.83 -5.15
N VAL A 359 9.69 5.62 -4.80
CA VAL A 359 10.47 5.42 -3.58
C VAL A 359 11.89 5.87 -3.88
N ASP A 360 12.46 6.72 -3.03
CA ASP A 360 13.87 7.08 -3.14
C ASP A 360 14.73 5.85 -2.83
N ASN A 361 15.22 5.23 -3.89
CA ASN A 361 16.08 4.04 -3.84
C ASN A 361 17.55 4.39 -4.12
N ARG A 362 17.97 5.64 -3.88
CA ARG A 362 19.40 6.00 -3.95
C ARG A 362 20.23 5.02 -3.13
N GLU A 363 21.34 4.56 -3.70
CA GLU A 363 22.24 3.56 -3.11
C GLU A 363 22.80 3.98 -1.73
N GLU A 364 22.75 5.28 -1.43
CA GLU A 364 23.20 5.87 -0.17
C GLU A 364 22.29 5.60 1.02
N ILE A 365 21.01 5.24 0.82
CA ILE A 365 20.07 4.94 1.92
C ILE A 365 20.18 3.44 2.26
N PRO A 366 20.68 3.06 3.47
CA PRO A 366 20.75 1.66 3.86
C PRO A 366 19.38 0.98 3.80
N VAL A 367 19.34 -0.29 3.42
CA VAL A 367 18.10 -1.08 3.45
C VAL A 367 17.74 -1.34 4.92
N PRO A 368 16.47 -1.16 5.33
CA PRO A 368 16.05 -1.38 6.71
C PRO A 368 16.25 -2.85 7.12
N THR A 369 16.46 -3.08 8.42
CA THR A 369 16.56 -4.44 8.96
C THR A 369 15.17 -5.05 9.04
N VAL A 370 14.95 -6.19 8.37
CA VAL A 370 13.67 -6.91 8.39
C VAL A 370 13.80 -8.21 9.17
N GLU A 371 12.93 -8.39 10.16
CA GLU A 371 12.73 -9.64 10.90
C GLU A 371 11.38 -10.24 10.51
N THR A 372 11.29 -11.58 10.46
CA THR A 372 10.03 -12.28 10.23
C THR A 372 9.80 -13.29 11.33
N VAL A 373 8.69 -13.17 12.03
CA VAL A 373 8.30 -13.96 13.20
C VAL A 373 6.96 -14.63 12.91
N GLU A 374 6.88 -15.93 13.18
CA GLU A 374 5.61 -16.67 13.16
C GLU A 374 5.13 -16.84 14.60
N VAL A 375 3.88 -16.44 14.85
CA VAL A 375 3.22 -16.51 16.15
C VAL A 375 2.23 -17.65 16.14
N ASP A 376 2.35 -18.54 17.12
CA ASP A 376 1.32 -19.54 17.38
C ASP A 376 0.22 -18.95 18.27
N LEU A 377 -0.94 -18.69 17.67
CA LEU A 377 -2.13 -18.15 18.34
C LEU A 377 -3.14 -19.24 18.70
N LEU A 378 -2.74 -20.52 18.77
CA LEU A 378 -3.65 -21.60 19.12
C LEU A 378 -4.33 -21.36 20.48
N SER A 379 -5.65 -21.50 20.44
CA SER A 379 -6.55 -21.63 21.58
C SER A 379 -6.34 -23.01 22.20
N GLU A 380 -5.83 -23.05 23.43
CA GLU A 380 -6.09 -24.20 24.32
C GLU A 380 -7.52 -24.15 24.82
#